data_AF-A0A0F3RLZ0-F1
#
_entry.id   AF-A0A0F3RLZ0-F1
#
_cell.length_a   1.000
_cell.length_b   1.000
_cell.length_c   1.000
_cell.angle_alpha   90.00
_cell.angle_beta   90.00
_cell.angle_gamma   90.00
#
_symmetry.space_group_name_H-M   'P 1'
#
loop_
_entity.id
_entity.type
_entity.pdbx_description
1 polymer ?
#
loop_
_entity_poly.entity_id
_entity_poly.type
_entity_poly.pdbx_seq_one_letter_code
_entity_poly.pdbx_strand_id
1 'polypeptide(L)'
;MKKCIITVYYLIDNFCKIYQEWERKRLIPSSNQRNRNGKLSLAELLTIVIYFYLSLCKDFKNYYLYYLSHKYKGYFCLPSYSRIIQLWPRMLLLLAILMHYLKGEETAIYYIDSTKLAICHNKPISSNRVFNRFSKIGKSSYGCFLGFKIHLVINNKGELMSVKITKGNKSDLSVASVISKVLSGKLFGDKAYISKD
;
A
#
# COMPACT_ATOMS: atom_id res chain seq x y z
N MET A 1 10.53 -5.09 20.06
CA MET A 1 11.78 -4.80 19.34
C MET A 1 11.75 -3.35 18.86
N LYS A 2 12.57 -2.44 19.41
CA LYS A 2 12.68 -1.05 18.89
C LYS A 2 13.33 -1.13 17.50
N LYS A 3 12.54 -1.17 16.42
CA LYS A 3 13.09 -1.14 15.05
C LYS A 3 13.77 0.22 14.85
N CYS A 4 15.08 0.20 14.64
CA CYS A 4 15.87 1.41 14.44
C CYS A 4 15.46 2.07 13.11
N ILE A 5 15.16 3.37 13.12
CA ILE A 5 14.79 4.12 11.91
C ILE A 5 15.88 4.03 10.83
N ILE A 6 17.15 3.90 11.25
CA ILE A 6 18.30 3.74 10.36
C ILE A 6 18.21 2.43 9.57
N THR A 7 17.84 1.32 10.23
CA THR A 7 17.68 0.03 9.56
C THR A 7 16.54 0.08 8.55
N VAL A 8 15.42 0.71 8.91
CA VAL A 8 14.28 0.90 8.01
C VAL A 8 14.70 1.77 6.81
N TYR A 9 15.39 2.87 7.06
CA TYR A 9 15.90 3.75 6.01
C TYR A 9 16.86 3.03 5.07
N TYR A 10 17.82 2.25 5.60
CA TYR A 10 18.78 1.50 4.80
C TYR A 10 18.11 0.53 3.82
N LEU A 11 17.12 -0.24 4.29
CA LEU A 11 16.36 -1.16 3.44
C LEU A 11 15.58 -0.41 2.35
N ILE A 12 14.92 0.68 2.72
CA ILE A 12 14.14 1.51 1.81
C ILE A 12 15.04 2.20 0.78
N ASP A 13 16.20 2.72 1.18
CA ASP A 13 17.13 3.42 0.30
C ASP A 13 17.70 2.48 -0.77
N ASN A 14 18.10 1.26 -0.37
CA ASN A 14 18.55 0.24 -1.33
C ASN A 14 17.45 -0.13 -2.32
N PHE A 15 16.21 -0.32 -1.85
CA PHE A 15 15.07 -0.57 -2.72
C PHE A 15 14.80 0.60 -3.68
N CYS A 16 14.82 1.84 -3.19
CA CYS A 16 14.63 3.03 -4.00
C CYS A 16 15.69 3.18 -5.10
N LYS A 17 16.96 2.87 -4.79
CA LYS A 17 18.06 2.88 -5.78
C LYS A 17 17.80 1.90 -6.92
N ILE A 18 17.43 0.66 -6.59
CA ILE A 18 17.08 -0.38 -7.59
C ILE A 18 15.89 0.07 -8.43
N TYR A 19 14.84 0.60 -7.78
CA TYR A 19 13.66 1.10 -8.48
C TYR A 19 14.00 2.24 -9.44
N GLN A 20 14.78 3.23 -9.00
CA GLN A 20 15.15 4.39 -9.82
C GLN A 20 16.02 3.98 -11.01
N GLU A 21 16.91 3.00 -10.83
CA GLU A 21 17.69 2.44 -11.93
C GLU A 21 16.79 1.75 -12.97
N TRP A 22 15.82 0.94 -12.51
CA TRP A 22 14.83 0.30 -13.37
C TRP A 22 13.96 1.32 -14.12
N GLU A 23 13.51 2.36 -13.42
CA GLU A 23 12.69 3.45 -13.99
C GLU A 23 13.45 4.19 -15.09
N ARG A 24 14.73 4.53 -14.85
CA ARG A 24 15.59 5.19 -15.84
C ARG A 24 15.80 4.35 -17.10
N LYS A 25 15.88 3.02 -16.99
CA LYS A 25 16.09 2.11 -18.13
C LYS A 25 14.84 1.92 -19.01
N ARG A 26 13.64 2.11 -18.45
CA ARG A 26 12.36 1.87 -19.14
C ARG A 26 11.65 3.12 -19.64
N LEU A 27 11.98 4.29 -19.10
CA LEU A 27 11.42 5.54 -19.59
C LEU A 27 12.12 5.96 -20.88
N ILE A 28 11.34 6.19 -21.93
CA ILE A 28 11.83 6.88 -23.13
C ILE A 28 12.35 8.25 -22.68
N PRO A 29 13.54 8.70 -23.08
CA PRO A 29 14.04 10.02 -22.73
C PRO A 29 13.05 11.08 -23.21
N SER A 30 12.32 11.69 -22.28
CA SER A 30 11.49 12.86 -22.60
C SER A 30 12.41 14.08 -22.57
N SER A 31 12.71 14.64 -23.74
CA SER A 31 13.59 15.81 -23.88
C SER A 31 13.09 17.06 -23.13
N ASN A 32 11.82 17.08 -22.69
CA ASN A 32 11.15 18.26 -22.15
C ASN A 32 10.72 18.14 -20.67
N GLN A 33 11.05 17.06 -19.95
CA GLN A 33 10.73 16.97 -18.52
C GLN A 33 11.86 17.50 -17.63
N ARG A 34 11.58 18.60 -16.93
CA ARG A 34 12.47 19.16 -15.91
C ARG A 34 12.51 18.23 -14.70
N ASN A 35 13.62 17.53 -14.51
CA ASN A 35 13.85 16.71 -13.32
C ASN A 35 14.48 17.59 -12.23
N ARG A 36 13.68 18.01 -11.23
CA ARG A 36 14.15 18.84 -10.11
C ARG A 36 14.25 18.00 -8.85
N ASN A 37 15.43 18.02 -8.23
CA ASN A 37 15.64 17.42 -6.92
C ASN A 37 14.82 18.19 -5.87
N GLY A 38 14.01 17.45 -5.12
CA GLY A 38 13.31 17.99 -3.94
C GLY A 38 14.21 18.05 -2.72
N LYS A 39 13.74 18.69 -1.64
CA LYS A 39 14.42 18.67 -0.34
C LYS A 39 14.50 17.28 0.32
N LEU A 40 13.57 16.41 -0.04
CA LEU A 40 13.53 15.01 0.40
C LEU A 40 13.66 14.11 -0.83
N SER A 41 14.54 13.13 -0.71
CA SER A 41 14.64 11.98 -1.60
C SER A 41 13.41 11.08 -1.49
N LEU A 42 13.22 10.22 -2.48
CA LEU A 42 12.13 9.24 -2.48
C LEU A 42 12.23 8.26 -1.30
N ALA A 43 13.46 7.88 -0.92
CA ALA A 43 13.72 7.01 0.22
C ALA A 43 13.34 7.66 1.55
N GLU A 44 13.68 8.94 1.75
CA GLU A 44 13.28 9.68 2.96
C GLU A 44 11.76 9.83 3.05
N LEU A 45 11.10 10.17 1.94
CA LEU A 45 9.65 10.25 1.88
C LEU A 45 9.00 8.93 2.30
N LEU A 46 9.45 7.82 1.73
CA LEU A 46 8.91 6.49 2.02
C LEU A 46 9.18 6.07 3.46
N THR A 47 10.38 6.37 3.98
CA THR A 47 10.76 6.10 5.37
C THR A 47 9.87 6.85 6.35
N ILE A 48 9.61 8.14 6.10
CA ILE A 48 8.73 8.96 6.95
C ILE A 48 7.33 8.36 7.03
N VAL A 49 6.78 7.87 5.91
CA VAL A 49 5.44 7.26 5.87
C VAL A 49 5.41 5.88 6.51
N ILE A 50 6.35 5.00 6.20
CA ILE A 50 6.40 3.66 6.81
C ILE A 50 6.59 3.78 8.32
N TYR A 51 7.47 4.70 8.75
CA TYR A 51 7.74 4.91 10.16
C TYR A 51 6.56 5.56 10.90
N PHE A 52 5.66 6.26 10.22
CA PHE A 52 4.38 6.70 10.82
C PHE A 52 3.55 5.50 11.29
N TYR A 53 3.40 4.47 10.45
CA TYR A 53 2.65 3.25 10.81
C TYR A 53 3.34 2.40 11.89
N LEU A 54 4.66 2.56 12.06
CA LEU A 54 5.42 1.97 13.17
C LEU A 54 5.38 2.84 14.44
N SER A 55 4.99 4.10 14.31
CA SER A 55 4.86 5.02 15.43
C SER A 55 3.53 4.79 16.15
N LEU A 56 3.46 5.19 17.42
CA LEU A 56 2.23 5.14 18.21
C LEU A 56 1.32 6.36 17.94
N CYS A 57 1.66 7.22 16.96
CA CYS A 57 0.90 8.41 16.65
C CYS A 57 -0.40 8.04 15.91
N LYS A 58 -1.53 8.60 16.36
CA LYS A 58 -2.85 8.32 15.78
C LYS A 58 -3.08 8.99 14.43
N ASP A 59 -2.48 10.16 14.23
CA ASP A 59 -2.64 10.96 13.02
C ASP A 59 -1.30 11.44 12.48
N PHE A 60 -1.24 11.54 11.14
CA PHE A 60 -0.01 11.88 10.44
C PHE A 60 0.43 13.33 10.69
N LYS A 61 -0.51 14.25 10.95
CA LYS A 61 -0.19 15.66 11.20
C LYS A 61 0.61 15.82 12.48
N ASN A 62 0.15 15.23 13.57
CA ASN A 62 0.85 15.26 14.86
C ASN A 62 2.17 14.49 14.81
N TYR A 63 2.18 13.34 14.12
CA TYR A 63 3.40 12.60 13.84
C TYR A 63 4.45 13.48 13.15
N TYR A 64 4.07 14.16 12.06
CA TYR A 64 5.00 14.92 11.24
C TYR A 64 5.45 16.22 11.92
N LEU A 65 4.51 16.98 12.50
CA LEU A 65 4.79 18.30 13.05
C LEU A 65 5.49 18.25 14.41
N TYR A 66 5.20 17.25 15.25
CA TYR A 66 5.70 17.22 16.63
C TYR A 66 6.67 16.06 16.85
N TYR A 67 6.26 14.82 16.55
CA TYR A 67 7.07 13.65 16.87
C TYR A 67 8.34 13.56 16.00
N LEU A 68 8.18 13.60 14.69
CA LEU A 68 9.28 13.49 13.72
C LEU A 68 10.24 14.69 13.83
N SER A 69 9.68 15.90 13.92
CA SER A 69 10.45 17.15 13.99
C SER A 69 11.32 17.26 15.24
N HIS A 70 10.84 16.74 16.39
CA HIS A 70 11.59 16.77 17.65
C HIS A 70 12.54 15.58 17.76
N LYS A 71 12.03 14.35 17.55
CA LYS A 71 12.80 13.13 17.79
C LYS A 71 13.91 12.92 16.77
N TYR A 72 13.68 13.31 15.52
CA TYR A 72 14.61 13.12 14.41
C TYR A 72 15.03 14.45 13.79
N LYS A 73 15.17 15.47 14.64
CA LYS A 73 15.69 16.78 14.24
C LYS A 73 17.06 16.60 13.58
N GLY A 74 17.23 17.15 12.38
CA GLY A 74 18.49 17.07 11.61
C GLY A 74 18.64 15.81 10.75
N TYR A 75 17.79 14.79 10.92
CA TYR A 75 17.84 13.59 10.06
C TYR A 75 17.19 13.85 8.69
N PHE A 76 16.18 14.71 8.65
CA PHE A 76 15.41 15.00 7.44
C PHE A 76 15.27 16.52 7.24
N CYS A 77 15.39 16.99 6.00
CA CYS A 77 15.05 18.36 5.64
C CYS A 77 13.54 18.49 5.40
N LEU A 78 12.76 18.51 6.50
CA LEU A 78 11.30 18.46 6.45
C LEU A 78 10.70 19.69 5.75
N PRO A 79 9.97 19.54 4.61
CA PRO A 79 9.18 20.61 4.04
C PRO A 79 7.93 20.89 4.90
N SER A 80 7.13 21.90 4.52
CA SER A 80 5.87 22.17 5.21
C SER A 80 4.92 20.97 5.16
N TYR A 81 4.02 20.86 6.15
CA TYR A 81 3.04 19.79 6.21
C TYR A 81 2.21 19.68 4.92
N SER A 82 1.73 20.80 4.37
CA SER A 82 0.97 20.80 3.12
C SER A 82 1.80 20.25 1.95
N ARG A 83 3.11 20.51 1.94
CA ARG A 83 4.00 20.03 0.89
C ARG A 83 4.24 18.52 0.98
N ILE A 84 4.39 17.94 2.17
CA ILE A 84 4.56 16.48 2.30
C ILE A 84 3.31 15.73 1.84
N ILE A 85 2.10 16.24 2.13
CA ILE A 85 0.85 15.66 1.66
C ILE A 85 0.73 15.71 0.13
N GLN A 86 1.17 16.79 -0.52
CA GLN A 86 1.22 16.86 -1.98
C GLN A 86 2.22 15.88 -2.61
N LEU A 87 3.25 15.46 -1.86
CA LEU A 87 4.26 14.50 -2.33
C LEU A 87 3.84 13.05 -2.12
N TRP A 88 2.87 12.76 -1.24
CA TRP A 88 2.39 11.41 -0.95
C TRP A 88 2.05 10.54 -2.17
N PRO A 89 1.31 11.04 -3.18
CA PRO A 89 0.96 10.22 -4.34
C PRO A 89 2.16 9.64 -5.09
N ARG A 90 3.35 10.26 -5.00
CA ARG A 90 4.57 9.77 -5.66
C ARG A 90 5.05 8.43 -5.12
N MET A 91 4.67 8.07 -3.89
CA MET A 91 5.10 6.84 -3.24
C MET A 91 4.16 5.66 -3.51
N LEU A 92 2.99 5.89 -4.11
CA LEU A 92 1.96 4.85 -4.23
C LEU A 92 2.45 3.63 -5.02
N LEU A 93 3.07 3.85 -6.18
CA LEU A 93 3.62 2.77 -7.00
C LEU A 93 4.75 2.05 -6.28
N LEU A 94 5.62 2.80 -5.62
CA LEU A 94 6.74 2.26 -4.84
C LEU A 94 6.25 1.34 -3.72
N LEU A 95 5.25 1.79 -2.96
CA LEU A 95 4.63 1.01 -1.89
C LEU A 95 3.97 -0.25 -2.45
N ALA A 96 3.25 -0.15 -3.57
CA ALA A 96 2.62 -1.31 -4.19
C ALA A 96 3.66 -2.37 -4.60
N ILE A 97 4.76 -1.95 -5.21
CA ILE A 97 5.85 -2.84 -5.60
C ILE A 97 6.54 -3.43 -4.37
N LEU A 98 6.86 -2.60 -3.37
CA LEU A 98 7.49 -3.04 -2.13
C LEU A 98 6.64 -4.11 -1.42
N MET A 99 5.33 -3.90 -1.31
CA MET A 99 4.39 -4.86 -0.71
C MET A 99 4.31 -6.18 -1.48
N HIS A 100 4.59 -6.18 -2.79
CA HIS A 100 4.68 -7.41 -3.57
C HIS A 100 5.99 -8.18 -3.33
N TYR A 101 7.08 -7.51 -2.96
CA TYR A 101 8.36 -8.14 -2.64
C TYR A 101 8.52 -8.52 -1.17
N LEU A 102 7.86 -7.81 -0.26
CA LEU A 102 7.84 -8.11 1.17
C LEU A 102 6.86 -9.26 1.45
N LYS A 103 7.27 -10.48 1.12
CA LYS A 103 6.56 -11.74 1.46
C LYS A 103 7.16 -12.32 2.75
N GLY A 104 6.28 -12.78 3.65
CA GLY A 104 6.66 -13.52 4.85
C GLY A 104 7.17 -14.93 4.56
N GLU A 105 7.41 -15.70 5.61
CA GLU A 105 7.86 -17.08 5.51
C GLU A 105 6.74 -17.99 4.96
N GLU A 106 7.10 -18.93 4.08
CA GLU A 106 6.17 -19.90 3.50
C GLU A 106 5.91 -21.05 4.48
N THR A 107 4.92 -20.88 5.36
CA THR A 107 4.61 -21.87 6.41
C THR A 107 3.60 -22.96 5.98
N ALA A 108 3.16 -22.93 4.72
CA ALA A 108 2.13 -23.82 4.16
C ALA A 108 0.73 -23.75 4.82
N ILE A 109 0.51 -22.81 5.74
CA ILE A 109 -0.78 -22.54 6.38
C ILE A 109 -1.07 -21.05 6.20
N TYR A 110 -2.09 -20.75 5.41
CA TYR A 110 -2.43 -19.39 5.01
C TYR A 110 -3.90 -19.06 5.29
N TYR A 111 -4.16 -17.78 5.57
CA TYR A 111 -5.49 -17.24 5.78
C TYR A 111 -5.74 -16.14 4.75
N ILE A 112 -6.91 -16.17 4.10
CA ILE A 112 -7.35 -15.16 3.15
C ILE A 112 -8.62 -14.47 3.62
N ASP A 113 -8.62 -13.14 3.52
CA ASP A 113 -9.81 -12.34 3.73
C ASP A 113 -9.85 -11.13 2.78
N SER A 114 -11.06 -10.62 2.51
CA SER A 114 -11.26 -9.41 1.72
C SER A 114 -11.97 -8.34 2.53
N THR A 115 -11.42 -7.12 2.50
CA THR A 115 -12.04 -5.95 3.13
C THR A 115 -12.49 -4.96 2.07
N LYS A 116 -13.69 -4.38 2.24
CA LYS A 116 -14.19 -3.31 1.36
C LYS A 116 -13.40 -2.02 1.56
N LEU A 117 -13.04 -1.38 0.45
CA LEU A 117 -12.48 -0.05 0.40
C LEU A 117 -13.47 0.87 -0.32
N ALA A 118 -14.38 1.47 0.45
CA ALA A 118 -15.38 2.40 -0.06
C ALA A 118 -14.73 3.74 -0.39
N ILE A 119 -15.03 4.27 -1.58
CA ILE A 119 -14.44 5.54 -2.07
C ILE A 119 -15.28 6.75 -1.65
N CYS A 120 -16.60 6.56 -1.54
CA CYS A 120 -17.54 7.59 -1.14
C CYS A 120 -18.68 6.98 -0.33
N HIS A 121 -19.45 7.85 0.33
CA HIS A 121 -20.73 7.45 0.91
C HIS A 121 -21.70 6.95 -0.17
N ASN A 122 -22.67 6.14 0.25
CA ASN A 122 -23.61 5.51 -0.67
C ASN A 122 -24.60 6.50 -1.31
N LYS A 123 -24.92 7.62 -0.64
CA LYS A 123 -25.89 8.60 -1.13
C LYS A 123 -25.50 9.24 -2.48
N PRO A 124 -24.26 9.74 -2.68
CA PRO A 124 -23.84 10.36 -3.95
C PRO A 124 -23.04 9.42 -4.89
N ILE A 125 -23.34 8.11 -4.95
CA ILE A 125 -22.57 7.17 -5.79
C ILE A 125 -22.52 7.60 -7.27
N SER A 126 -23.64 8.06 -7.82
CA SER A 126 -23.76 8.47 -9.23
C SER A 126 -22.97 9.72 -9.58
N SER A 127 -22.62 10.54 -8.59
CA SER A 127 -21.87 11.80 -8.78
C SER A 127 -20.35 11.59 -8.78
N ASN A 128 -19.85 10.39 -8.51
CA ASN A 128 -18.41 10.12 -8.48
C ASN A 128 -17.82 10.10 -9.89
N ARG A 129 -17.17 11.19 -10.29
CA ARG A 129 -16.49 11.31 -11.60
C ARG A 129 -15.07 10.75 -11.58
N VAL A 130 -14.36 10.88 -10.46
CA VAL A 130 -12.93 10.56 -10.34
C VAL A 130 -12.66 9.06 -10.54
N PHE A 131 -13.47 8.20 -9.92
CA PHE A 131 -13.27 6.75 -9.93
C PHE A 131 -14.27 6.00 -10.80
N ASN A 132 -15.05 6.67 -11.63
CA ASN A 132 -16.11 6.06 -12.45
C ASN A 132 -15.58 4.91 -13.35
N ARG A 133 -14.36 5.07 -13.90
CA ARG A 133 -13.73 4.06 -14.76
C ARG A 133 -13.04 2.94 -13.98
N PHE A 134 -12.60 3.23 -12.76
CA PHE A 134 -11.71 2.36 -11.98
C PHE A 134 -12.46 1.53 -10.93
N SER A 135 -13.55 2.03 -10.39
CA SER A 135 -14.32 1.38 -9.33
C SER A 135 -15.62 0.77 -9.86
N LYS A 136 -16.21 -0.15 -9.08
CA LYS A 136 -17.54 -0.71 -9.34
C LYS A 136 -18.30 -0.88 -8.04
N ILE A 137 -19.62 -0.94 -8.13
CA ILE A 137 -20.50 -1.18 -6.98
C ILE A 137 -20.31 -2.63 -6.53
N GLY A 138 -19.74 -2.81 -5.35
CA GLY A 138 -19.64 -4.09 -4.65
C GLY A 138 -20.77 -4.28 -3.65
N LYS A 139 -20.91 -5.52 -3.16
CA LYS A 139 -21.81 -5.87 -2.06
C LYS A 139 -20.99 -6.40 -0.89
N SER A 140 -21.37 -5.98 0.31
CA SER A 140 -20.90 -6.52 1.59
C SER A 140 -22.11 -6.97 2.42
N SER A 141 -21.87 -7.67 3.52
CA SER A 141 -22.89 -8.00 4.52
C SER A 141 -23.65 -6.77 5.03
N TYR A 142 -22.97 -5.61 5.08
CA TYR A 142 -23.56 -4.33 5.48
C TYR A 142 -24.16 -3.50 4.32
N GLY A 143 -24.31 -4.09 3.13
CA GLY A 143 -24.92 -3.45 1.97
C GLY A 143 -23.95 -3.11 0.83
N CYS A 144 -24.47 -2.43 -0.19
CA CYS A 144 -23.73 -2.02 -1.38
C CYS A 144 -22.73 -0.91 -1.07
N PHE A 145 -21.64 -0.84 -1.83
CA PHE A 145 -20.66 0.25 -1.75
C PHE A 145 -20.03 0.50 -3.12
N LEU A 146 -19.71 1.76 -3.46
CA LEU A 146 -18.86 2.07 -4.61
C LEU A 146 -17.40 2.02 -4.18
N GLY A 147 -16.62 1.11 -4.77
CA GLY A 147 -15.19 1.10 -4.48
C GLY A 147 -14.44 -0.13 -4.94
N PHE A 148 -13.51 -0.54 -4.09
CA PHE A 148 -12.59 -1.65 -4.30
C PHE A 148 -12.73 -2.69 -3.19
N LYS A 149 -12.17 -3.87 -3.40
CA LYS A 149 -11.89 -4.86 -2.35
C LYS A 149 -10.38 -5.02 -2.25
N ILE A 150 -9.87 -5.07 -1.02
CA ILE A 150 -8.49 -5.41 -0.72
C ILE A 150 -8.50 -6.85 -0.23
N HIS A 151 -7.84 -7.74 -0.96
CA HIS A 151 -7.66 -9.14 -0.63
C HIS A 151 -6.27 -9.30 -0.03
N LEU A 152 -6.20 -9.89 1.15
CA LEU A 152 -4.97 -10.12 1.89
C LEU A 152 -4.82 -11.61 2.16
N VAL A 153 -3.63 -12.15 1.90
CA VAL A 153 -3.23 -13.46 2.38
C VAL A 153 -2.15 -13.27 3.44
N ILE A 154 -2.34 -13.87 4.60
CA ILE A 154 -1.35 -13.93 5.68
C ILE A 154 -0.99 -15.38 5.99
N ASN A 155 0.22 -15.60 6.52
CA ASN A 155 0.57 -16.91 7.08
C ASN A 155 0.07 -17.04 8.53
N ASN A 156 0.25 -18.22 9.13
CA ASN A 156 -0.08 -18.47 10.53
C ASN A 156 0.74 -17.67 11.57
N LYS A 157 1.80 -16.97 11.15
CA LYS A 157 2.56 -16.01 11.97
C LYS A 157 2.02 -14.58 11.87
N GLY A 158 1.01 -14.35 11.03
CA GLY A 158 0.45 -13.01 10.77
C GLY A 158 1.28 -12.18 9.78
N GLU A 159 2.23 -12.80 9.08
CA GLU A 159 3.04 -12.12 8.07
C GLU A 159 2.29 -12.06 6.75
N LEU A 160 2.47 -10.95 6.04
CA LEU A 160 1.85 -10.74 4.74
C LEU A 160 2.47 -11.65 3.68
N MET A 161 1.63 -12.42 3.00
CA MET A 161 2.06 -13.33 1.92
C MET A 161 1.74 -12.79 0.54
N SER A 162 0.58 -12.15 0.39
CA SER A 162 0.14 -11.61 -0.90
C SER A 162 -0.97 -10.58 -0.71
N VAL A 163 -1.03 -9.59 -1.60
CA VAL A 163 -2.05 -8.55 -1.62
C VAL A 163 -2.60 -8.38 -3.02
N LYS A 164 -3.91 -8.20 -3.13
CA LYS A 164 -4.54 -7.82 -4.39
C LYS A 164 -5.67 -6.84 -4.18
N ILE A 165 -5.68 -5.77 -4.97
CA ILE A 165 -6.79 -4.82 -5.01
C ILE A 165 -7.63 -5.12 -6.24
N THR A 166 -8.94 -5.28 -6.05
CA THR A 166 -9.89 -5.50 -7.13
C THR A 166 -11.04 -4.51 -7.10
N LYS A 167 -11.77 -4.38 -8.20
CA LYS A 167 -13.05 -3.67 -8.22
C LYS A 167 -14.02 -4.29 -7.21
N GLY A 168 -14.89 -3.48 -6.62
CA GLY A 168 -15.79 -3.91 -5.54
C GLY A 168 -16.71 -5.09 -5.90
N ASN A 169 -17.04 -5.25 -7.19
CA ASN A 169 -17.92 -6.31 -7.69
C ASN A 169 -17.21 -7.62 -8.07
N LYS A 170 -15.88 -7.71 -7.89
CA LYS A 170 -15.17 -8.96 -8.17
C LYS A 170 -15.48 -9.99 -7.08
N SER A 171 -15.66 -11.23 -7.54
CA SER A 171 -15.92 -12.39 -6.69
C SER A 171 -14.64 -12.80 -5.98
N ASP A 172 -14.75 -13.10 -4.69
CA ASP A 172 -13.61 -13.43 -3.82
C ASP A 172 -13.00 -14.78 -4.24
N LEU A 173 -13.83 -15.76 -4.61
CA LEU A 173 -13.43 -17.03 -5.24
C LEU A 173 -12.51 -16.83 -6.47
N SER A 174 -12.87 -15.91 -7.37
CA SER A 174 -12.06 -15.65 -8.58
C SER A 174 -10.72 -15.00 -8.28
N VAL A 175 -10.60 -14.34 -7.12
CA VAL A 175 -9.37 -13.70 -6.67
C VAL A 175 -8.49 -14.70 -5.95
N ALA A 176 -9.08 -15.64 -5.21
CA ALA A 176 -8.38 -16.71 -4.50
C ALA A 176 -7.39 -17.44 -5.40
N SER A 177 -7.85 -17.90 -6.57
CA SER A 177 -7.01 -18.66 -7.52
C SER A 177 -5.82 -17.86 -8.05
N VAL A 178 -5.94 -16.54 -8.14
CA VAL A 178 -4.87 -15.69 -8.64
C VAL A 178 -3.90 -15.29 -7.53
N ILE A 179 -4.42 -14.98 -6.34
CA ILE A 179 -3.60 -14.51 -5.21
C ILE A 179 -2.84 -15.66 -4.55
N SER A 180 -3.33 -16.91 -4.65
CA SER A 180 -2.70 -18.10 -4.10
C SER A 180 -1.75 -18.82 -5.06
N LYS A 181 -1.65 -18.39 -6.34
CA LYS A 181 -0.87 -19.10 -7.38
C LYS A 181 0.60 -19.37 -7.00
N VAL A 182 1.19 -18.52 -6.17
CA VAL A 182 2.58 -18.59 -5.71
C VAL A 182 2.73 -19.13 -4.28
N LEU A 183 1.67 -19.73 -3.74
CA LEU A 183 1.62 -20.29 -2.39
C LEU A 183 1.36 -21.80 -2.48
N SER A 184 2.15 -22.58 -1.75
CA SER A 184 1.95 -24.02 -1.61
C SER A 184 1.53 -24.34 -0.19
N GLY A 185 0.40 -25.05 -0.04
CA GLY A 185 -0.15 -25.43 1.28
C GLY A 185 -1.67 -25.27 1.37
N LYS A 186 -2.17 -25.16 2.60
CA LYS A 186 -3.59 -24.98 2.90
C LYS A 186 -3.94 -23.50 2.97
N LEU A 187 -5.02 -23.10 2.29
CA LEU A 187 -5.57 -21.76 2.32
C LEU A 187 -6.94 -21.78 2.98
N PHE A 188 -7.07 -21.10 4.12
CA PHE A 188 -8.30 -20.97 4.88
C PHE A 188 -8.93 -19.61 4.64
N GLY A 189 -10.24 -19.56 4.44
CA GLY A 189 -10.97 -18.31 4.26
C GLY A 189 -12.46 -18.49 4.45
N ASP A 190 -13.18 -17.38 4.39
CA ASP A 190 -14.64 -17.37 4.51
C ASP A 190 -15.35 -18.16 3.42
N LYS A 191 -16.64 -18.47 3.64
CA LYS A 191 -17.51 -19.18 2.70
C LYS A 191 -17.57 -18.53 1.30
N ALA A 192 -17.29 -17.24 1.20
CA ALA A 192 -17.22 -16.51 -0.09
C ALA A 192 -16.09 -17.01 -1.02
N TYR A 193 -15.11 -17.75 -0.48
CA TYR A 193 -13.97 -18.32 -1.20
C TYR A 193 -14.17 -19.79 -1.62
N ILE A 194 -15.32 -20.39 -1.32
CA ILE A 194 -15.64 -21.79 -1.64
C ILE A 194 -16.61 -21.82 -2.83
N SER A 195 -16.33 -22.63 -3.86
CA SER A 195 -17.27 -22.87 -4.96
C SER A 195 -18.47 -23.68 -4.47
N LYS A 196 -19.63 -23.50 -5.12
CA LYS A 196 -20.78 -24.38 -4.91
C LYS A 196 -20.62 -25.59 -5.82
N ASP A 197 -19.76 -26.50 -5.44
CA ASP A 197 -19.73 -27.86 -5.99
C ASP A 197 -20.11 -28.84 -4.88
#